data_AF-A0A1F9AB46-F1
#
_entry.id   AF-A0A1F9AB46-F1
#
_cell.length_a   1.000
_cell.length_b   1.000
_cell.length_c   1.000
_cell.angle_alpha   90.00
_cell.angle_beta   90.00
_cell.angle_gamma   90.00
#
_symmetry.space_group_name_H-M   'P 1'
#
loop_
_entity.id
_entity.type
_entity.pdbx_description
1 polymer ?
#
loop_
_entity_poly.entity_id
_entity_poly.type
_entity_poly.pdbx_seq_one_letter_code
_entity_poly.pdbx_strand_id
1 'polypeptide(L)'
;MKRIARFLVILVLLGIVACDGRSEGAPAGSSAPPSASGVPKVEIALLNHPPVINALTEVDKLLVSYGDKIEVIRYDLETDQGAAFAKSKRLTSHFPIAIFINGASDIKLKNRTVKFFSFPQGTGTFMVTSGSWTVDDLRQAIDQSLSRAK
;
A
#
# COMPACT_ATOMS: atom_id res chain seq x y z
N MET A 1 16.82 21.17 -83.40
CA MET A 1 15.49 21.52 -83.94
C MET A 1 14.62 22.07 -82.81
N LYS A 2 13.66 22.92 -83.19
CA LYS A 2 12.74 23.76 -82.41
C LYS A 2 12.01 23.13 -81.18
N ARG A 3 12.06 23.88 -80.08
CA ARG A 3 10.98 24.43 -79.20
C ARG A 3 9.99 23.51 -78.44
N ILE A 4 10.07 23.65 -77.10
CA ILE A 4 9.05 24.10 -76.10
C ILE A 4 7.78 23.25 -75.89
N ALA A 5 7.59 22.78 -74.65
CA ALA A 5 6.43 23.01 -73.77
C ALA A 5 6.55 22.08 -72.53
N ARG A 6 6.09 22.37 -71.32
CA ARG A 6 5.56 23.54 -70.61
C ARG A 6 5.65 23.17 -69.12
N PHE A 7 5.79 24.19 -68.29
CA PHE A 7 5.79 24.15 -66.83
C PHE A 7 4.60 23.38 -66.23
N LEU A 8 4.85 22.69 -65.10
CA LEU A 8 3.98 22.85 -63.94
C LEU A 8 4.85 22.88 -62.66
N VAL A 9 4.80 24.03 -62.01
CA VAL A 9 5.35 24.31 -60.69
C VAL A 9 4.36 23.78 -59.66
N ILE A 10 4.81 22.96 -58.71
CA ILE A 10 4.22 22.95 -57.37
C ILE A 10 5.36 23.08 -56.37
N LEU A 11 5.34 24.23 -55.73
CA LEU A 11 6.19 24.72 -54.65
C LEU A 11 5.69 24.11 -53.33
N VAL A 12 6.54 23.44 -52.58
CA VAL A 12 6.40 23.35 -51.11
C VAL A 12 7.77 23.62 -50.50
N LEU A 13 7.90 24.83 -49.94
CA LEU A 13 8.99 25.27 -49.07
C LEU A 13 8.90 24.49 -47.75
N LEU A 14 9.95 23.76 -47.37
CA LEU A 14 11.10 24.19 -46.56
C LEU A 14 10.76 24.54 -45.10
N GLY A 15 11.39 23.82 -44.17
CA GLY A 15 11.42 24.16 -42.77
C GLY A 15 12.25 23.16 -41.97
N ILE A 16 13.58 23.28 -42.06
CA ILE A 16 14.51 22.60 -41.15
C ILE A 16 14.68 23.52 -39.93
N VAL A 17 14.44 23.02 -38.72
CA VAL A 17 15.02 23.55 -37.47
C VAL A 17 15.44 22.36 -36.63
N ALA A 18 16.75 22.26 -36.38
CA ALA A 18 17.32 21.45 -35.32
C ALA A 18 17.31 22.24 -34.01
N CYS A 19 17.04 21.58 -32.87
CA CYS A 19 17.60 21.94 -31.57
C CYS A 19 17.31 20.85 -30.52
N ASP A 20 18.39 20.47 -29.85
CA ASP A 20 18.55 20.10 -28.43
C ASP A 20 17.80 18.96 -27.75
N GLY A 21 18.59 18.18 -27.03
CA GLY A 21 18.17 17.06 -26.22
C GLY A 21 17.47 17.47 -24.92
N ARG A 22 16.58 16.59 -24.47
CA ARG A 22 16.17 16.52 -23.08
C ARG A 22 15.78 15.09 -22.77
N SER A 23 16.54 14.49 -21.86
CA SER A 23 16.24 13.18 -21.27
C SER A 23 14.79 13.16 -20.78
N GLU A 24 13.97 12.30 -21.37
CA GLU A 24 12.67 11.95 -20.84
C GLU A 24 12.88 11.25 -19.49
N GLY A 25 12.71 12.02 -18.42
CA GLY A 25 12.48 11.48 -17.09
C GLY A 25 11.24 10.61 -17.14
N ALA A 26 11.38 9.39 -16.63
CA ALA A 26 10.28 8.47 -16.40
C ALA A 26 9.10 9.19 -15.73
N PRO A 27 7.84 8.92 -16.11
CA PRO A 27 6.71 9.41 -15.35
C PRO A 27 6.81 8.81 -13.95
N ALA A 28 7.06 9.69 -12.96
CA ALA A 28 6.81 9.38 -11.57
C ALA A 28 5.37 8.86 -11.49
N GLY A 29 5.22 7.59 -11.09
CA GLY A 29 3.93 7.01 -10.77
C GLY A 29 3.27 7.91 -9.74
N SER A 30 2.31 8.70 -10.21
CA SER A 30 1.46 9.53 -9.37
C SER A 30 0.62 8.57 -8.52
N SER A 31 1.14 8.22 -7.35
CA SER A 31 0.38 7.57 -6.29
C SER A 31 -0.52 8.63 -5.66
N ALA A 32 -1.52 9.09 -6.42
CA ALA A 32 -2.69 9.69 -5.81
C ALA A 32 -3.26 8.62 -4.86
N PRO A 33 -3.45 8.92 -3.56
CA PRO A 33 -4.03 7.96 -2.65
C PRO A 33 -5.43 7.61 -3.15
N PRO A 34 -5.87 6.34 -3.08
CA PRO A 34 -7.26 6.02 -3.35
C PRO A 34 -8.14 6.85 -2.41
N SER A 35 -9.00 7.69 -2.99
CA SER A 35 -10.13 8.28 -2.28
C SER A 35 -11.05 7.15 -1.84
N ALA A 36 -10.85 6.64 -0.62
CA ALA A 36 -11.68 5.58 -0.07
C ALA A 36 -12.93 6.21 0.54
N SER A 37 -13.97 6.42 -0.28
CA SER A 37 -15.33 6.54 0.22
C SER A 37 -15.76 5.17 0.72
N GLY A 38 -15.70 4.94 2.03
CA GLY A 38 -16.06 3.66 2.63
C GLY A 38 -15.59 3.53 4.08
N VAL A 39 -16.19 2.59 4.79
CA VAL A 39 -15.77 2.18 6.14
C VAL A 39 -14.32 1.71 6.06
N PRO A 40 -13.38 2.24 6.87
CA PRO A 40 -12.00 1.79 6.86
C PRO A 40 -11.87 0.28 7.08
N LYS A 41 -11.05 -0.37 6.26
CA LYS A 41 -10.83 -1.81 6.30
C LYS A 41 -9.52 -2.13 6.99
N VAL A 42 -9.57 -2.97 8.03
CA VAL A 42 -8.43 -3.52 8.76
C VAL A 42 -8.30 -5.01 8.42
N GLU A 43 -7.27 -5.36 7.66
CA GLU A 43 -6.97 -6.74 7.28
C GLU A 43 -5.80 -7.26 8.12
N ILE A 44 -5.93 -8.42 8.74
CA ILE A 44 -4.89 -9.03 9.59
C ILE A 44 -4.51 -10.39 9.00
N ALA A 45 -3.29 -10.51 8.52
CA ALA A 45 -2.68 -11.80 8.18
C ALA A 45 -1.88 -12.31 9.38
N LEU A 46 -2.16 -13.54 9.83
CA LEU A 46 -1.52 -14.11 11.02
C LEU A 46 -1.31 -15.63 10.90
N LEU A 47 -0.36 -16.16 11.68
CA LEU A 47 -0.33 -17.59 12.00
C LEU A 47 -1.28 -17.83 13.18
N ASN A 48 -2.27 -18.71 13.03
CA ASN A 48 -3.40 -18.81 13.96
C ASN A 48 -3.16 -19.77 15.12
N HIS A 49 -2.03 -19.60 15.82
CA HIS A 49 -1.66 -20.40 16.99
C HIS A 49 -0.82 -19.58 17.98
N PRO A 50 -0.65 -20.03 19.24
CA PRO A 50 0.31 -19.42 20.15
C PRO A 50 1.74 -19.41 19.59
N PRO A 51 2.56 -18.38 19.88
CA PRO A 51 2.27 -17.22 20.74
C PRO A 51 1.50 -16.07 20.05
N VAL A 52 1.13 -16.20 18.78
CA VAL A 52 0.57 -15.10 17.96
C VAL A 52 -0.77 -14.61 18.49
N ILE A 53 -1.70 -15.52 18.75
CA ILE A 53 -3.04 -15.17 19.26
C ILE A 53 -2.96 -14.45 20.62
N ASN A 54 -1.96 -14.76 21.45
CA ASN A 54 -1.76 -14.08 22.73
C ASN A 54 -1.29 -12.64 22.54
N ALA A 55 -0.36 -12.43 21.59
CA ALA A 55 0.15 -11.10 21.25
C ALA A 55 -0.94 -10.18 20.64
N LEU A 56 -2.05 -10.74 20.15
CA LEU A 56 -3.18 -10.00 19.61
C LEU A 56 -4.24 -9.61 20.65
N THR A 57 -4.14 -10.04 21.91
CA THR A 57 -5.19 -9.78 22.94
C THR A 57 -5.57 -8.30 23.05
N GLU A 58 -4.59 -7.40 23.17
CA GLU A 58 -4.84 -5.95 23.27
C GLU A 58 -5.25 -5.33 21.92
N VAL A 59 -4.80 -5.93 20.81
CA VAL A 59 -5.24 -5.53 19.46
C VAL A 59 -6.73 -5.85 19.28
N ASP A 60 -7.17 -7.02 19.71
CA ASP A 60 -8.57 -7.44 19.61
C ASP A 60 -9.49 -6.54 20.45
N LYS A 61 -9.07 -6.21 21.68
CA LYS A 61 -9.80 -5.23 22.53
C LYS A 61 -9.92 -3.88 21.84
N LEU A 62 -8.84 -3.38 21.23
CA LEU A 62 -8.86 -2.13 20.47
C LEU A 62 -9.83 -2.21 19.30
N LEU A 63 -9.77 -3.26 18.47
CA LEU A 63 -10.61 -3.40 17.28
C LEU A 63 -12.10 -3.50 17.64
N VAL A 64 -12.44 -4.22 18.71
CA VAL A 64 -13.83 -4.28 19.22
C VAL A 64 -14.34 -2.90 19.62
N SER A 65 -13.49 -2.03 20.17
CA SER A 65 -13.89 -0.67 20.59
C SER A 65 -14.33 0.24 19.43
N TYR A 66 -13.93 -0.07 18.19
CA TYR A 66 -14.37 0.66 17.00
C TYR A 66 -15.75 0.23 16.51
N GLY A 67 -16.20 -0.99 16.84
CA GLY A 67 -17.49 -1.52 16.41
C GLY A 67 -17.65 -1.53 14.89
N ASP A 68 -18.79 -1.04 14.40
CA ASP A 68 -19.15 -0.96 12.98
C ASP A 68 -18.47 0.21 12.22
N LYS A 69 -17.66 1.02 12.91
CA LYS A 69 -16.90 2.11 12.26
C LYS A 69 -15.76 1.60 11.40
N ILE A 70 -15.37 0.33 11.54
CA ILE A 70 -14.35 -0.32 10.72
C ILE A 70 -14.82 -1.71 10.28
N GLU A 71 -14.28 -2.18 9.16
CA GLU A 71 -14.39 -3.58 8.74
C GLU A 71 -13.13 -4.31 9.18
N VAL A 72 -13.24 -5.43 9.88
CA VAL A 72 -12.09 -6.26 10.29
C VAL A 72 -12.14 -7.61 9.60
N ILE A 73 -11.10 -7.95 8.83
CA ILE A 73 -10.94 -9.27 8.20
C ILE A 73 -9.66 -9.93 8.71
N ARG A 74 -9.75 -11.21 9.08
CA ARG A 74 -8.59 -12.03 9.46
C ARG A 74 -8.31 -13.09 8.41
N TYR A 75 -7.04 -13.31 8.13
CA TYR A 75 -6.52 -14.32 7.21
C TYR A 75 -5.55 -15.21 7.98
N ASP A 76 -5.96 -16.45 8.21
CA ASP A 76 -5.10 -17.50 8.74
C ASP A 76 -4.15 -17.97 7.64
N LEU A 77 -2.87 -17.64 7.78
CA LEU A 77 -1.83 -17.92 6.80
C LEU A 77 -1.56 -19.42 6.58
N GLU A 78 -2.10 -20.28 7.43
CA GLU A 78 -2.00 -21.74 7.31
C GLU A 78 -3.16 -22.36 6.52
N THR A 79 -4.06 -21.52 6.00
CA THR A 79 -5.17 -21.92 5.12
C THR A 79 -4.92 -21.49 3.68
N ASP A 80 -5.59 -22.14 2.72
CA ASP A 80 -5.53 -21.75 1.29
C ASP A 80 -5.94 -20.29 1.06
N GLN A 81 -6.95 -19.82 1.79
CA GLN A 81 -7.40 -18.42 1.70
C GLN A 81 -6.32 -17.46 2.19
N GLY A 82 -5.68 -17.74 3.33
CA GLY A 82 -4.60 -16.89 3.84
C GLY A 82 -3.36 -16.93 2.96
N ALA A 83 -3.00 -18.09 2.42
CA ALA A 83 -1.91 -18.23 1.46
C ALA A 83 -2.17 -17.39 0.19
N ALA A 84 -3.40 -17.44 -0.34
CA ALA A 84 -3.80 -16.61 -1.48
C ALA A 84 -3.75 -15.11 -1.15
N PHE A 85 -4.22 -14.71 0.03
CA PHE A 85 -4.13 -13.32 0.49
C PHE A 85 -2.68 -12.87 0.62
N ALA A 86 -1.81 -13.65 1.26
CA ALA A 86 -0.39 -13.36 1.41
C ALA A 86 0.29 -13.17 0.05
N LYS A 87 0.00 -14.04 -0.92
CA LYS A 87 0.46 -13.90 -2.31
C LYS A 87 -0.02 -12.59 -2.94
N SER A 88 -1.29 -12.23 -2.76
CA SER A 88 -1.87 -10.99 -3.32
C SER A 88 -1.19 -9.73 -2.77
N LYS A 89 -0.74 -9.77 -1.51
CA LYS A 89 -0.03 -8.69 -0.81
C LYS A 89 1.49 -8.77 -0.94
N ARG A 90 2.02 -9.72 -1.73
CA ARG A 90 3.47 -9.97 -1.93
C ARG A 90 4.22 -10.20 -0.62
N LEU A 91 3.59 -10.94 0.29
CA LEU A 91 4.17 -11.28 1.58
C LEU A 91 5.05 -12.51 1.44
N THR A 92 6.36 -12.29 1.31
CA THR A 92 7.35 -13.33 0.97
C THR A 92 8.23 -13.78 2.12
N SER A 93 8.28 -13.02 3.22
CA SER A 93 9.07 -13.36 4.41
C SER A 93 8.21 -14.14 5.41
N HIS A 94 8.84 -14.89 6.33
CA HIS A 94 8.12 -15.43 7.48
C HIS A 94 7.86 -14.30 8.49
N PHE A 95 6.59 -13.98 8.76
CA PHE A 95 6.17 -13.04 9.78
C PHE A 95 4.95 -13.61 10.50
N PRO A 96 4.85 -13.42 11.83
CA PRO A 96 3.73 -13.99 12.58
C PRO A 96 2.45 -13.17 12.44
N ILE A 97 2.58 -11.86 12.17
CA ILE A 97 1.48 -10.89 12.03
C ILE A 97 1.85 -9.86 10.96
N ALA A 98 0.90 -9.52 10.09
CA ALA A 98 0.91 -8.32 9.27
C ALA A 98 -0.49 -7.68 9.30
N ILE A 99 -0.57 -6.39 9.60
CA ILE A 99 -1.84 -5.63 9.62
C ILE A 99 -1.82 -4.61 8.48
N PHE A 100 -2.93 -4.52 7.76
CA PHE A 100 -3.13 -3.56 6.68
C PHE A 100 -4.35 -2.70 7.00
N ILE A 101 -4.24 -1.39 6.81
CA ILE A 101 -5.38 -0.46 6.87
C ILE A 101 -5.58 0.10 5.46
N ASN A 102 -6.76 -0.13 4.90
CA ASN A 102 -7.09 0.17 3.50
C ASN A 102 -6.02 -0.37 2.52
N GLY A 103 -5.52 -1.57 2.82
CA GLY A 103 -4.51 -2.25 2.02
C GLY A 103 -3.06 -1.82 2.23
N ALA A 104 -2.78 -0.81 3.07
CA ALA A 104 -1.42 -0.37 3.40
C ALA A 104 -0.97 -0.88 4.77
N SER A 105 0.23 -1.47 4.84
CA SER A 105 0.87 -1.93 6.09
C SER A 105 1.91 -0.97 6.66
N ASP A 106 2.37 -0.03 5.83
CA ASP A 106 3.36 0.98 6.17
C ASP A 106 2.64 2.34 6.17
N ILE A 107 2.38 2.88 7.35
CA ILE A 107 1.53 4.06 7.52
C ILE A 107 2.36 5.19 8.10
N LYS A 108 2.33 6.34 7.42
CA LYS A 108 2.90 7.56 7.94
C LYS A 108 2.00 8.08 9.07
N LEU A 109 2.51 8.05 10.30
CA LEU A 109 1.96 8.73 11.45
C LEU A 109 2.86 9.93 11.75
N LYS A 110 2.29 11.09 12.12
CA LYS A 110 3.00 12.32 12.52
C LYS A 110 4.44 12.46 11.98
N ASN A 111 5.43 11.96 12.72
CA ASN A 111 6.87 12.07 12.43
C ASN A 111 7.57 10.78 11.99
N ARG A 112 6.87 9.65 11.83
CA ARG A 112 7.49 8.37 11.45
C ARG A 112 6.59 7.49 10.60
N THR A 113 7.18 6.65 9.78
CA THR A 113 6.47 5.53 9.15
C THR A 113 6.42 4.36 10.13
N VAL A 114 5.22 3.89 10.44
CA VAL A 114 5.01 2.69 11.25
C VAL A 114 4.71 1.52 10.33
N LYS A 115 5.46 0.43 10.51
CA LYS A 115 5.28 -0.83 9.80
C LYS A 115 4.58 -1.82 10.72
N PHE A 116 3.36 -2.19 10.38
CA PHE A 116 2.55 -3.11 11.19
C PHE A 116 2.86 -4.57 10.88
N PHE A 117 4.10 -4.98 11.18
CA PHE A 117 4.58 -6.35 11.04
C PHE A 117 5.16 -6.87 12.34
N SER A 118 5.09 -8.19 12.53
CA SER A 118 5.46 -8.88 13.76
C SER A 118 4.60 -8.44 14.96
N PHE A 119 5.00 -8.89 16.15
CA PHE A 119 4.30 -8.62 17.41
C PHE A 119 4.34 -7.13 17.78
N PRO A 120 3.30 -6.59 18.43
CA PRO A 120 3.39 -5.27 19.05
C PRO A 120 4.61 -5.18 19.99
N GLN A 121 5.17 -3.98 20.15
CA GLN A 121 6.26 -3.73 21.09
C GLN A 121 5.92 -4.23 22.49
N GLY A 122 6.87 -4.90 23.13
CA GLY A 122 6.70 -5.45 24.48
C GLY A 122 5.94 -6.77 24.55
N THR A 123 5.46 -7.31 23.41
CA THR A 123 4.77 -8.61 23.35
C THR A 123 5.58 -9.72 22.69
N GLY A 124 6.85 -9.42 22.34
CA GLY A 124 7.83 -10.42 21.87
C GLY A 124 8.03 -11.56 22.87
N THR A 125 8.39 -12.74 22.34
CA THR A 125 8.86 -13.87 23.15
C THR A 125 10.33 -14.12 22.87
N PHE A 126 10.99 -15.04 23.59
CA PHE A 126 12.36 -15.47 23.25
C PHE A 126 12.48 -15.97 21.80
N MET A 127 11.39 -16.53 21.25
CA MET A 127 11.36 -17.13 19.90
C MET A 127 10.95 -16.15 18.80
N VAL A 128 10.28 -15.05 19.14
CA VAL A 128 9.67 -14.13 18.16
C VAL A 128 9.93 -12.68 18.56
N THR A 129 10.58 -11.93 17.67
CA THR A 129 10.94 -10.54 17.91
C THR A 129 9.72 -9.63 17.90
N SER A 130 9.73 -8.63 18.80
CA SER A 130 8.79 -7.51 18.70
C SER A 130 9.06 -6.72 17.42
N GLY A 131 7.98 -6.25 16.79
CA GLY A 131 8.03 -5.24 15.74
C GLY A 131 8.29 -3.84 16.30
N SER A 132 8.20 -2.83 15.43
CA SER A 132 8.46 -1.42 15.76
C SER A 132 7.20 -0.59 16.04
N TRP A 133 6.06 -1.28 16.24
CA TRP A 133 4.73 -0.69 16.38
C TRP A 133 4.09 -1.04 17.72
N THR A 134 3.20 -0.19 18.22
CA THR A 134 2.44 -0.34 19.45
C THR A 134 0.94 -0.43 19.15
N VAL A 135 0.13 -0.94 20.08
CA VAL A 135 -1.33 -0.88 19.98
C VAL A 135 -1.82 0.57 19.80
N ASP A 136 -1.11 1.53 20.38
CA ASP A 136 -1.39 2.95 20.22
C ASP A 136 -1.16 3.46 18.80
N ASP A 137 -0.12 2.99 18.11
CA ASP A 137 0.10 3.32 16.71
C ASP A 137 -1.04 2.79 15.83
N LEU A 138 -1.55 1.60 16.13
CA LEU A 138 -2.66 1.01 15.40
C LEU A 138 -3.93 1.85 15.59
N ARG A 139 -4.22 2.27 16.82
CA ARG A 139 -5.30 3.21 17.15
C ARG A 139 -5.18 4.51 16.35
N GLN A 140 -4.01 5.14 16.39
CA GLN A 140 -3.74 6.38 15.65
C GLN A 140 -3.91 6.21 14.12
N ALA A 141 -3.50 5.07 13.58
CA ALA A 141 -3.65 4.78 12.15
C ALA A 141 -5.12 4.58 11.74
N ILE A 142 -5.91 3.89 12.56
CA ILE A 142 -7.36 3.72 12.34
C ILE A 142 -8.08 5.06 12.45
N ASP A 143 -7.80 5.86 13.50
CA ASP A 143 -8.37 7.20 13.68
C ASP A 143 -8.05 8.13 12.51
N GLN A 144 -6.80 8.08 12.02
CA GLN A 144 -6.39 8.80 10.82
C GLN A 144 -7.19 8.34 9.58
N SER A 145 -7.44 7.04 9.44
CA SER A 145 -8.24 6.53 8.32
C SER A 145 -9.70 6.97 8.41
N LEU A 146 -10.30 6.93 9.61
CA LEU A 146 -11.67 7.37 9.86
C LEU A 146 -11.86 8.85 9.56
N SER A 147 -10.89 9.70 9.92
CA SER A 147 -10.97 11.14 9.63
C SER A 147 -10.87 11.47 8.14
N ARG A 148 -10.25 10.61 7.33
CA ARG A 148 -10.15 10.77 5.87
C ARG A 148 -11.35 10.23 5.09
N ALA A 149 -12.13 9.35 5.71
CA ALA A 149 -13.33 8.75 5.10
C ALA A 149 -14.60 9.61 5.27
N LYS A 150 -14.52 10.68 6.07
CA LYS A 150 -15.57 11.70 6.25
C LYS A 150 -15.44 12.79 5.20
#